data_AF-A0A2D6SXE3-F1
#
_entry.id   AF-A0A2D6SXE3-F1
#
_cell.length_a   1.000
_cell.length_b   1.000
_cell.length_c   1.000
_cell.angle_alpha   90.00
_cell.angle_beta   90.00
_cell.angle_gamma   90.00
#
_symmetry.space_group_name_H-M   'P 1'
#
loop_
_entity.id
_entity.type
_entity.pdbx_description
1 polymer ?
#
loop_
_entity_poly.entity_id
_entity_poly.type
_entity_poly.pdbx_seq_one_letter_code
_entity_poly.pdbx_strand_id
1 'polypeptide(L)'
;MGGYEVIPLPGDGRRAKDDKALHLPGIAGGADADSPDSLDDTRTLGPGTRINYRFLAMVLTVACSLVFAVAWLHDSQAGSSAEASLKLARSSRAEGDFKAASLHFRRYLTSEPKDTAVRAEWGLLLAEIAYDAKPTEAYRAAMRALVVLEDVLTKDADHDGARRALVELAFALGRATDAITHLTQLAADSPGDVELQSQLGRALEQTGEYEAAAEAYEQATRLARGDSKTTRGLPTSSATSSLSRKRPTPCWINSSNATSARTRPTWSAPGIAAETRIGNSPRPTRLAPIAWRPPHATCSCSSVS
;
A
#
# COMPACT_ATOMS: atom_id res chain seq x y z
N MET A 1 4.84 34.62 23.37
CA MET A 1 3.61 34.04 23.95
C MET A 1 3.15 32.93 23.02
N GLY A 2 2.93 31.73 23.55
CA GLY A 2 2.47 30.57 22.79
C GLY A 2 3.17 29.27 23.20
N GLY A 3 3.00 28.86 24.46
CA GLY A 3 3.42 27.53 24.93
C GLY A 3 2.39 26.49 24.55
N TYR A 4 2.84 25.33 24.06
CA TYR A 4 2.00 24.18 23.73
C TYR A 4 1.81 23.31 24.98
N GLU A 5 0.55 23.15 25.35
CA GLU A 5 0.05 22.37 26.47
C GLU A 5 -0.09 20.91 26.05
N VAL A 6 0.49 20.00 26.83
CA VAL A 6 0.51 18.55 26.58
C VAL A 6 -0.78 17.93 27.14
N ILE A 7 -1.54 17.25 26.28
CA ILE A 7 -2.79 16.56 26.61
C ILE A 7 -2.48 15.15 27.15
N PRO A 8 -2.96 14.75 28.35
CA PRO A 8 -2.86 13.37 28.82
C PRO A 8 -4.12 12.55 28.50
N LEU A 9 -3.94 11.26 28.21
CA LEU A 9 -5.02 10.29 27.99
C LEU A 9 -5.51 9.64 29.31
N PRO A 10 -6.78 9.18 29.37
CA PRO A 10 -7.46 8.83 30.61
C PRO A 10 -7.13 7.42 31.12
N GLY A 11 -6.96 7.31 32.44
CA GLY A 11 -6.81 6.06 33.18
C GLY A 11 -8.14 5.34 33.39
N ASP A 12 -8.10 4.02 33.21
CA ASP A 12 -9.23 3.12 33.44
C ASP A 12 -9.42 2.85 34.94
N GLY A 13 -10.67 2.95 35.37
CA GLY A 13 -11.07 2.95 36.76
C GLY A 13 -11.32 1.55 37.29
N ARG A 14 -11.03 1.34 38.58
CA ARG A 14 -11.89 0.52 39.43
C ARG A 14 -11.75 0.96 40.89
N ARG A 15 -12.84 1.54 41.38
CA ARG A 15 -13.05 2.03 42.75
C ARG A 15 -13.15 0.84 43.71
N ALA A 16 -12.42 0.93 44.82
CA ALA A 16 -12.66 0.13 46.01
C ALA A 16 -13.36 1.01 47.05
N LYS A 17 -14.57 0.62 47.44
CA LYS A 17 -15.13 0.87 48.77
C LYS A 17 -16.30 -0.06 48.96
N ASP A 18 -16.30 -0.82 50.05
CA ASP A 18 -17.38 -0.78 51.04
C ASP A 18 -17.08 -1.73 52.20
N ASP A 19 -16.97 -1.11 53.37
CA ASP A 19 -16.84 -1.71 54.68
C ASP A 19 -18.20 -2.26 55.11
N LYS A 20 -18.23 -3.45 55.73
CA LYS A 20 -19.21 -3.77 56.81
C LYS A 20 -18.81 -5.01 57.57
N ALA A 21 -18.57 -4.79 58.86
CA ALA A 21 -18.39 -5.77 59.91
C ALA A 21 -19.65 -6.64 60.10
N LEU A 22 -19.46 -7.92 60.47
CA LEU A 22 -20.41 -8.63 61.32
C LEU A 22 -19.73 -9.80 62.07
N HIS A 23 -19.70 -9.66 63.39
CA HIS A 23 -19.87 -10.63 64.47
C HIS A 23 -19.18 -12.02 64.49
N LEU A 24 -18.41 -12.18 65.58
CA LEU A 24 -17.99 -13.41 66.30
C LEU A 24 -19.19 -14.30 66.72
N PRO A 25 -18.97 -15.62 66.97
CA PRO A 25 -18.49 -16.15 68.28
C PRO A 25 -17.37 -17.20 68.09
N GLY A 26 -16.42 -17.46 68.98
CA GLY A 26 -16.44 -17.50 70.44
C GLY A 26 -16.42 -18.97 70.90
N ILE A 27 -15.25 -19.59 71.11
CA ILE A 27 -15.05 -20.73 72.03
C ILE A 27 -13.67 -20.61 72.68
N ALA A 28 -13.67 -20.79 74.00
CA ALA A 28 -12.58 -20.66 74.95
C ALA A 28 -11.79 -21.96 75.18
N GLY A 29 -10.66 -21.83 75.87
CA GLY A 29 -9.82 -22.90 76.43
C GLY A 29 -8.43 -22.83 75.80
N GLY A 30 -7.35 -22.49 76.49
CA GLY A 30 -6.98 -22.73 77.88
C GLY A 30 -5.61 -23.43 77.85
N ALA A 31 -4.80 -23.17 78.87
CA ALA A 31 -3.57 -23.88 79.22
C ALA A 31 -2.23 -23.38 78.63
N ASP A 32 -1.49 -22.74 79.53
CA ASP A 32 -0.10 -23.03 79.88
C ASP A 32 1.03 -22.37 79.09
N ALA A 33 1.56 -21.32 79.73
CA ALA A 33 2.95 -20.93 79.63
C ALA A 33 3.80 -21.98 80.35
N ASP A 34 4.80 -22.55 79.66
CA ASP A 34 6.05 -22.89 80.33
C ASP A 34 7.25 -22.99 79.36
N SER A 35 8.36 -22.45 79.84
CA SER A 35 9.76 -22.71 79.46
C SER A 35 10.38 -22.04 78.21
N PRO A 36 11.49 -21.29 78.40
CA PRO A 36 12.28 -20.66 77.33
C PRO A 36 13.48 -21.55 76.96
N ASP A 37 13.77 -21.74 75.66
CA ASP A 37 15.15 -21.93 75.22
C ASP A 37 15.31 -21.95 73.69
N SER A 38 16.55 -21.64 73.28
CA SER A 38 17.20 -21.93 72.00
C SER A 38 16.97 -20.99 70.81
N LEU A 39 18.03 -20.23 70.56
CA LEU A 39 18.52 -19.82 69.24
C LEU A 39 18.41 -20.99 68.24
N ASP A 40 17.86 -20.76 67.05
CA ASP A 40 18.58 -21.09 65.81
C ASP A 40 17.85 -20.58 64.57
N ASP A 41 18.57 -19.72 63.84
CA ASP A 41 18.42 -19.53 62.41
C ASP A 41 18.49 -20.89 61.71
N THR A 42 17.48 -21.22 60.91
CA THR A 42 17.71 -21.76 59.56
C THR A 42 16.36 -21.87 58.85
N ARG A 43 16.14 -20.97 57.88
CA ARG A 43 15.32 -21.32 56.72
C ARG A 43 15.92 -22.59 56.14
N THR A 44 15.23 -23.72 56.29
CA THR A 44 15.59 -24.99 55.69
C THR A 44 15.65 -24.79 54.18
N LEU A 45 16.87 -24.61 53.67
CA LEU A 45 17.16 -24.79 52.25
C LEU A 45 16.74 -26.23 51.94
N GLY A 46 15.64 -26.38 51.21
CA GLY A 46 15.13 -27.68 50.77
C GLY A 46 16.26 -28.50 50.13
N PRO A 47 16.21 -29.84 50.24
CA PRO A 47 17.31 -30.72 49.90
C PRO A 47 17.85 -30.40 48.51
N GLY A 48 19.13 -30.01 48.45
CA GLY A 48 19.80 -29.64 47.21
C GLY A 48 19.73 -30.79 46.21
N THR A 49 18.91 -30.63 45.18
CA THR A 49 18.83 -31.57 44.07
C THR A 49 20.18 -31.59 43.35
N ARG A 50 20.90 -32.70 43.45
CA ARG A 50 22.16 -32.90 42.73
C ARG A 50 21.84 -33.14 41.26
N ILE A 51 21.85 -32.07 40.47
CA ILE A 51 21.59 -32.14 39.02
C ILE A 51 22.76 -32.86 38.34
N ASN A 52 22.45 -33.91 37.58
CA ASN A 52 23.46 -34.62 36.79
C ASN A 52 23.78 -33.81 35.53
N TYR A 53 24.79 -32.95 35.62
CA TYR A 53 25.20 -32.06 34.53
C TYR A 53 25.50 -32.76 33.20
N ARG A 54 25.92 -34.04 33.23
CA ARG A 54 26.14 -34.84 32.01
C ARG A 54 24.83 -35.15 31.28
N PHE A 55 23.80 -35.56 32.03
CA PHE A 55 22.47 -35.81 31.49
C PHE A 55 21.82 -34.52 30.99
N LEU A 56 21.93 -33.44 31.77
CA LEU A 56 21.43 -32.12 31.38
C LEU A 56 22.10 -31.62 30.08
N ALA A 57 23.43 -31.75 29.97
CA ALA A 57 24.15 -31.37 28.76
C ALA A 57 23.69 -32.18 27.54
N MET A 58 23.49 -33.49 27.69
CA MET A 58 22.99 -34.35 26.61
C MET A 58 21.58 -33.91 26.15
N VAL A 59 20.66 -33.68 27.08
CA VAL A 59 19.30 -33.21 26.77
C VAL A 59 19.34 -31.85 26.07
N LEU A 60 20.17 -30.91 26.53
CA LEU A 60 20.33 -29.61 25.89
C LEU A 60 20.90 -29.73 24.47
N THR A 61 21.89 -30.59 24.24
CA THR A 61 22.44 -30.79 22.88
C THR A 61 21.41 -31.38 21.92
N VAL A 62 20.62 -32.36 22.36
CA VAL A 62 19.55 -32.94 21.56
C VAL A 62 18.47 -31.90 21.29
N ALA A 63 18.04 -31.14 22.30
CA ALA A 63 17.06 -30.07 22.14
C ALA A 63 17.55 -28.99 21.16
N CYS A 64 18.80 -28.54 21.27
CA CYS A 64 19.40 -27.60 20.34
C CYS A 64 19.48 -28.17 18.91
N SER A 65 19.87 -29.44 18.75
CA SER A 65 19.94 -30.10 17.44
C SER A 65 18.55 -30.22 16.79
N LEU A 66 17.50 -30.48 17.57
CA LEU A 66 16.13 -30.56 17.08
C LEU A 66 15.61 -29.18 16.67
N VAL A 67 15.85 -28.15 17.48
CA VAL A 67 15.49 -26.76 17.13
C VAL A 67 16.20 -26.33 15.84
N PHE A 68 17.49 -26.67 15.69
CA PHE A 68 18.24 -26.39 14.48
C PHE A 68 17.67 -27.14 13.27
N ALA A 69 17.35 -28.43 13.39
CA ALA A 69 16.77 -29.23 12.32
C ALA A 69 15.40 -28.69 11.87
N VAL A 70 14.56 -28.29 12.83
CA VAL A 70 13.26 -27.68 12.56
C VAL A 70 13.42 -26.32 11.88
N ALA A 71 14.33 -25.47 12.37
CA ALA A 71 14.61 -24.17 11.77
C ALA A 71 15.14 -24.32 10.33
N TRP A 72 16.07 -25.24 10.09
CA TRP A 72 16.60 -25.53 8.77
C TRP A 72 15.54 -26.07 7.81
N LEU A 73 14.68 -26.97 8.29
CA LEU A 73 13.57 -27.49 7.49
C LEU A 73 12.56 -26.38 7.14
N HIS A 74 12.24 -25.48 8.09
CA HIS A 74 11.38 -24.33 7.83
C HIS A 74 11.99 -23.37 6.81
N ASP A 75 13.28 -23.08 6.91
CA ASP A 75 13.99 -22.17 6.00
C ASP A 75 14.04 -22.76 4.57
N SER A 76 14.37 -24.04 4.45
CA SER A 76 14.40 -24.74 3.17
C SER A 76 13.01 -24.90 2.53
N GLN A 77 11.99 -25.23 3.33
CA GLN A 77 10.61 -25.34 2.86
C GLN A 77 10.04 -23.97 2.47
N ALA A 78 10.39 -22.92 3.20
CA ALA A 78 9.98 -21.56 2.89
C ALA A 78 10.50 -21.10 1.53
N GLY A 79 11.77 -21.37 1.19
CA GLY A 79 12.37 -21.01 -0.11
C GLY A 79 11.62 -21.61 -1.30
N SER A 80 11.32 -22.92 -1.27
CA SER A 80 10.57 -23.58 -2.36
C SER A 80 9.15 -23.00 -2.53
N SER A 81 8.48 -22.67 -1.42
CA SER A 81 7.15 -22.06 -1.46
C SER A 81 7.16 -20.59 -1.93
N ALA A 82 8.25 -19.87 -1.67
CA ALA A 82 8.46 -18.51 -2.10
C ALA A 82 8.62 -18.46 -3.61
N GLU A 83 9.52 -19.27 -4.18
CA GLU A 83 9.73 -19.36 -5.63
C GLU A 83 8.44 -19.68 -6.39
N ALA A 84 7.62 -20.60 -5.88
CA ALA A 84 6.32 -20.91 -6.47
C ALA A 84 5.39 -19.69 -6.49
N SER A 85 5.42 -18.88 -5.42
CA SER A 85 4.65 -17.64 -5.34
C SER A 85 5.15 -16.58 -6.32
N LEU A 86 6.46 -16.47 -6.54
CA LEU A 86 7.03 -15.54 -7.54
C LEU A 86 6.64 -15.91 -8.97
N LYS A 87 6.73 -17.20 -9.33
CA LYS A 87 6.30 -17.69 -10.63
C LYS A 87 4.83 -17.37 -10.90
N LEU A 88 3.98 -17.62 -9.90
CA LEU A 88 2.56 -17.31 -9.98
C LEU A 88 2.29 -15.79 -10.08
N ALA A 89 3.06 -14.96 -9.37
CA ALA A 89 2.93 -13.51 -9.48
C ALA A 89 3.18 -13.00 -10.91
N ARG A 90 4.24 -13.50 -11.56
CA ARG A 90 4.58 -13.13 -12.93
C ARG A 90 3.59 -13.68 -13.95
N SER A 91 3.08 -14.91 -13.76
CA SER A 91 2.04 -15.46 -14.65
C SER A 91 0.72 -14.69 -14.52
N SER A 92 0.26 -14.39 -13.29
CA SER A 92 -0.95 -13.59 -13.08
C SER A 92 -0.80 -12.17 -13.65
N ARG A 93 0.40 -11.57 -13.58
CA ARG A 93 0.66 -10.29 -14.24
C ARG A 93 0.52 -10.39 -15.76
N ALA A 94 1.04 -11.47 -16.36
CA ALA A 94 0.94 -11.71 -17.80
C ALA A 94 -0.51 -11.97 -18.25
N GLU A 95 -1.32 -12.59 -17.39
CA GLU A 95 -2.77 -12.80 -17.60
C GLU A 95 -3.58 -11.50 -17.43
N GLY A 96 -2.99 -10.45 -16.87
CA GLY A 96 -3.66 -9.18 -16.58
C GLY A 96 -4.42 -9.15 -15.24
N ASP A 97 -4.37 -10.22 -14.44
CA ASP A 97 -4.89 -10.20 -13.08
C ASP A 97 -3.89 -9.52 -12.13
N PHE A 98 -3.88 -8.19 -12.19
CA PHE A 98 -2.99 -7.38 -11.39
C PHE A 98 -3.26 -7.49 -9.88
N LYS A 99 -4.49 -7.81 -9.47
CA LYS A 99 -4.83 -8.00 -8.06
C LYS A 99 -4.18 -9.27 -7.53
N ALA A 100 -4.37 -10.40 -8.23
CA ALA A 100 -3.73 -11.66 -7.87
C ALA A 100 -2.20 -11.54 -7.92
N ALA A 101 -1.65 -10.90 -8.97
CA ALA A 101 -0.23 -10.65 -9.09
C ALA A 101 0.33 -9.89 -7.87
N SER A 102 -0.33 -8.80 -7.46
CA SER A 102 0.10 -8.00 -6.30
C SER A 102 0.10 -8.80 -4.99
N LEU A 103 -0.87 -9.72 -4.83
CA LEU A 103 -0.96 -10.60 -3.66
C LEU A 103 0.18 -11.61 -3.63
N HIS A 104 0.49 -12.21 -4.77
CA HIS A 104 1.56 -13.20 -4.90
C HIS A 104 2.96 -12.59 -4.71
N PHE A 105 3.19 -11.39 -5.26
CA PHE A 105 4.41 -10.61 -4.98
C PHE A 105 4.57 -10.34 -3.48
N ARG A 106 3.51 -9.87 -2.82
CA ARG A 106 3.55 -9.64 -1.37
C ARG A 106 3.88 -10.91 -0.60
N ARG A 107 3.32 -12.07 -1.00
CA ARG A 107 3.59 -13.35 -0.33
C ARG A 107 5.06 -13.76 -0.48
N TYR A 108 5.65 -13.58 -1.66
CA TYR A 108 7.07 -13.81 -1.88
C TYR A 108 7.94 -12.90 -1.00
N LEU A 109 7.65 -11.60 -0.99
CA LEU A 109 8.42 -10.62 -0.21
C LEU A 109 8.29 -10.78 1.32
N THR A 110 7.29 -11.52 1.82
CA THR A 110 7.23 -11.93 3.22
C THR A 110 8.33 -12.93 3.57
N SER A 111 8.63 -13.86 2.67
CA SER A 111 9.68 -14.86 2.85
C SER A 111 11.06 -14.28 2.52
N GLU A 112 11.15 -13.49 1.45
CA GLU A 112 12.39 -12.87 0.98
C GLU A 112 12.34 -11.34 1.02
N PRO A 113 12.37 -10.73 2.21
CA PRO A 113 12.26 -9.28 2.36
C PRO A 113 13.48 -8.51 1.87
N LYS A 114 14.57 -9.18 1.49
CA LYS A 114 15.80 -8.52 1.02
C LYS A 114 15.86 -8.39 -0.49
N ASP A 115 15.01 -9.10 -1.24
CA ASP A 115 15.00 -9.05 -2.70
C ASP A 115 14.46 -7.69 -3.19
N THR A 116 15.38 -6.83 -3.64
CA THR A 116 15.08 -5.50 -4.17
C THR A 116 14.55 -5.55 -5.59
N ALA A 117 15.02 -6.51 -6.40
CA ALA A 117 14.61 -6.66 -7.79
C ALA A 117 13.13 -7.02 -7.88
N VAL A 118 12.67 -7.98 -7.09
CA VAL A 118 11.24 -8.34 -7.06
C VAL A 118 10.40 -7.26 -6.40
N ARG A 119 10.94 -6.54 -5.40
CA ARG A 119 10.26 -5.35 -4.85
C ARG A 119 10.06 -4.29 -5.92
N ALA A 120 11.04 -4.07 -6.80
CA ALA A 120 10.92 -3.16 -7.94
C ALA A 120 9.84 -3.63 -8.92
N GLU A 121 9.83 -4.92 -9.31
CA GLU A 121 8.77 -5.49 -10.16
C GLU A 121 7.38 -5.26 -9.57
N TRP A 122 7.23 -5.42 -8.26
CA TRP A 122 5.98 -5.17 -7.55
C TRP A 122 5.62 -3.69 -7.49
N GLY A 123 6.58 -2.80 -7.22
CA GLY A 123 6.37 -1.35 -7.24
C GLY A 123 5.90 -0.86 -8.62
N LEU A 124 6.53 -1.37 -9.69
CA LEU A 124 6.13 -1.10 -11.08
C LEU A 124 4.74 -1.65 -11.41
N LEU A 125 4.37 -2.82 -10.88
CA LEU A 125 3.01 -3.35 -10.99
C LEU A 125 2.00 -2.42 -10.29
N LEU A 126 2.30 -1.95 -9.09
CA LEU A 126 1.42 -1.04 -8.35
C LEU A 126 1.23 0.29 -9.07
N ALA A 127 2.30 0.79 -9.71
CA ALA A 127 2.20 1.98 -10.56
C ALA A 127 1.22 1.72 -11.72
N GLU A 128 1.36 0.61 -12.44
CA GLU A 128 0.44 0.21 -13.51
C GLU A 128 -1.01 0.08 -13.02
N ILE A 129 -1.24 -0.56 -11.88
CA ILE A 129 -2.56 -0.64 -11.23
C ILE A 129 -3.12 0.77 -10.95
N ALA A 130 -2.29 1.71 -10.50
CA ALA A 130 -2.73 3.06 -10.20
C ALA A 130 -3.17 3.83 -11.46
N TYR A 131 -2.55 3.56 -12.61
CA TYR A 131 -2.94 4.15 -13.90
C TYR A 131 -4.28 3.62 -14.40
N ASP A 132 -4.53 2.32 -14.24
CA ASP A 132 -5.75 1.67 -14.73
C ASP A 132 -6.92 1.75 -13.74
N ALA A 133 -6.65 2.14 -12.49
CA ALA A 133 -7.65 2.24 -11.44
C ALA A 133 -8.64 3.40 -11.66
N LYS A 134 -9.83 3.24 -11.07
CA LYS A 134 -10.82 4.31 -10.98
C LYS A 134 -10.24 5.50 -10.18
N PRO A 135 -10.67 6.74 -10.48
CA PRO A 135 -10.18 7.95 -9.80
C PRO A 135 -10.11 7.88 -8.28
N THR A 136 -11.11 7.26 -7.65
CA THR A 136 -11.24 7.15 -6.19
C THR A 136 -10.20 6.22 -5.55
N GLU A 137 -9.68 5.25 -6.30
CA GLU A 137 -8.74 4.23 -5.82
C GLU A 137 -7.32 4.49 -6.32
N ALA A 138 -7.19 5.21 -7.44
CA ALA A 138 -5.93 5.50 -8.10
C ALA A 138 -4.95 6.26 -7.21
N TYR A 139 -5.41 7.28 -6.47
CA TYR A 139 -4.53 8.02 -5.55
C TYR A 139 -3.89 7.11 -4.49
N ARG A 140 -4.68 6.19 -3.89
CA ARG A 140 -4.16 5.26 -2.88
C ARG A 140 -3.19 4.25 -3.48
N ALA A 141 -3.48 3.76 -4.68
CA ALA A 141 -2.59 2.87 -5.41
C ALA A 141 -1.27 3.57 -5.78
N ALA A 142 -1.34 4.81 -6.28
CA ALA A 142 -0.20 5.64 -6.64
C ALA A 142 0.68 5.93 -5.41
N MET A 143 0.09 6.29 -4.27
CA MET A 143 0.83 6.50 -3.03
C MET A 143 1.52 5.22 -2.53
N ARG A 144 0.90 4.05 -2.67
CA ARG A 144 1.56 2.77 -2.33
C ARG A 144 2.71 2.46 -3.27
N ALA A 145 2.52 2.68 -4.56
CA ALA A 145 3.58 2.47 -5.55
C ALA A 145 4.79 3.38 -5.28
N LEU A 146 4.52 4.65 -4.96
CA LEU A 146 5.55 5.64 -4.62
C LEU A 146 6.41 5.18 -3.44
N VAL A 147 5.81 4.78 -2.32
CA VAL A 147 6.54 4.31 -1.13
C VAL A 147 7.40 3.08 -1.45
N VAL A 148 6.86 2.13 -2.22
CA VAL A 148 7.59 0.91 -2.57
C VAL A 148 8.78 1.21 -3.48
N LEU A 149 8.60 2.10 -4.46
CA LEU A 149 9.66 2.49 -5.40
C LEU A 149 10.72 3.38 -4.74
N GLU A 150 10.37 4.23 -3.78
CA GLU A 150 11.34 4.98 -2.98
C GLU A 150 12.20 4.05 -2.11
N ASP A 151 11.62 3.01 -1.50
CA ASP A 151 12.38 1.98 -0.77
C ASP A 151 13.33 1.20 -1.69
N VAL A 152 12.93 0.98 -2.95
CA VAL A 152 13.81 0.38 -3.96
C VAL A 152 14.98 1.30 -4.25
N LEU A 153 14.74 2.58 -4.55
CA LEU A 153 15.84 3.54 -4.82
C LEU A 153 16.75 3.79 -3.62
N THR A 154 16.26 3.57 -2.40
CA THR A 154 17.09 3.63 -1.19
C THR A 154 18.13 2.51 -1.14
N LYS A 155 17.82 1.35 -1.73
CA LYS A 155 18.70 0.16 -1.75
C LYS A 155 19.48 0.01 -3.06
N ASP A 156 18.88 0.47 -4.15
CA ASP A 156 19.40 0.40 -5.50
C ASP A 156 19.17 1.76 -6.19
N ALA A 157 20.13 2.66 -6.02
CA ALA A 157 20.02 4.05 -6.48
C ALA A 157 20.01 4.17 -8.02
N ASP A 158 20.58 3.19 -8.72
CA ASP A 158 20.77 3.21 -10.17
C ASP A 158 19.60 2.52 -10.91
N HIS A 159 18.49 2.26 -10.22
CA HIS A 159 17.34 1.61 -10.83
C HIS A 159 16.48 2.57 -11.68
N ASP A 160 16.92 2.80 -12.92
CA ASP A 160 16.26 3.68 -13.92
C ASP A 160 14.76 3.43 -14.10
N GLY A 161 14.36 2.15 -14.10
CA GLY A 161 12.95 1.76 -14.27
C GLY A 161 12.07 2.28 -13.13
N ALA A 162 12.51 2.10 -11.88
CA ALA A 162 11.81 2.64 -10.72
C ALA A 162 11.81 4.17 -10.71
N ARG A 163 12.94 4.79 -11.08
CA ARG A 163 13.08 6.25 -11.14
C ARG A 163 12.13 6.87 -12.18
N ARG A 164 12.03 6.30 -13.37
CA ARG A 164 11.06 6.72 -14.41
C ARG A 164 9.62 6.55 -13.93
N ALA A 165 9.29 5.44 -13.28
CA ALA A 165 7.95 5.23 -12.74
C ALA A 165 7.60 6.22 -11.61
N LEU A 166 8.57 6.61 -10.78
CA LEU A 166 8.38 7.66 -9.77
C LEU A 166 8.12 9.03 -10.40
N VAL A 167 8.79 9.38 -11.50
CA VAL A 167 8.51 10.61 -12.25
C VAL A 167 7.07 10.62 -12.76
N GLU A 168 6.64 9.52 -13.38
CA GLU A 168 5.27 9.34 -13.86
C GLU A 168 4.23 9.49 -12.74
N LEU A 169 4.47 8.82 -11.59
CA LEU A 169 3.62 8.93 -10.41
C LEU A 169 3.63 10.33 -9.79
N ALA A 170 4.78 11.00 -9.78
CA ALA A 170 4.92 12.36 -9.25
C ALA A 170 4.10 13.36 -10.09
N PHE A 171 4.13 13.24 -11.42
CA PHE A 171 3.22 13.99 -12.28
C PHE A 171 1.75 13.69 -11.99
N ALA A 172 1.42 12.41 -11.77
CA ALA A 172 0.05 12.02 -11.46
C ALA A 172 -0.44 12.56 -10.11
N LEU A 173 0.45 12.69 -9.14
CA LEU A 173 0.14 13.22 -7.80
C LEU A 173 0.26 14.75 -7.72
N GLY A 174 0.64 15.43 -8.80
CA GLY A 174 0.89 16.88 -8.81
C GLY A 174 2.16 17.29 -8.06
N ARG A 175 3.07 16.37 -7.79
CA ARG A 175 4.35 16.58 -7.11
C ARG A 175 5.46 16.90 -8.12
N ALA A 176 5.28 17.96 -8.90
CA ALA A 176 6.20 18.32 -9.98
C ALA A 176 7.63 18.60 -9.50
N THR A 177 7.80 19.14 -8.29
CA THR A 177 9.12 19.37 -7.66
C THR A 177 9.93 18.08 -7.49
N ASP A 178 9.26 16.99 -7.12
CA ASP A 178 9.91 15.70 -6.91
C ASP A 178 10.25 15.06 -8.26
N ALA A 179 9.39 15.27 -9.27
CA ALA A 179 9.67 14.88 -10.64
C ALA A 179 10.95 15.55 -11.18
N ILE A 180 11.16 16.85 -10.93
CA ILE A 180 12.39 17.55 -11.31
C ILE A 180 13.62 16.88 -10.69
N THR A 181 13.57 16.53 -9.41
CA THR A 181 14.69 15.88 -8.70
C THR A 181 15.04 14.52 -9.32
N HIS A 182 14.04 13.71 -9.67
CA HIS A 182 14.30 12.42 -10.32
C HIS A 182 14.73 12.56 -11.78
N LEU A 183 14.16 13.53 -12.52
CA LEU A 183 14.47 13.79 -13.93
C LEU A 183 15.89 14.35 -14.11
N THR A 184 16.33 15.24 -13.23
CA THR A 184 17.70 15.78 -13.25
C THR A 184 18.73 14.66 -13.07
N GLN A 185 18.47 13.68 -12.20
CA GLN A 185 19.33 12.51 -12.05
C GLN A 185 19.32 11.64 -13.30
N LEU A 186 18.13 11.31 -13.85
CA LEU A 186 18.03 10.54 -15.11
C LEU A 186 18.72 11.24 -16.29
N ALA A 187 18.61 12.57 -16.38
CA ALA A 187 19.23 13.35 -17.44
C ALA A 187 20.76 13.45 -17.29
N ALA A 188 21.30 13.31 -16.08
CA ALA A 188 22.74 13.21 -15.87
C ALA A 188 23.30 11.90 -16.42
N ASP A 189 22.57 10.80 -16.25
CA ASP A 189 22.97 9.47 -16.72
C ASP A 189 22.75 9.31 -18.23
N SER A 190 21.69 9.93 -18.77
CA SER A 190 21.31 9.87 -20.19
C SER A 190 21.06 11.26 -20.78
N PRO A 191 22.11 12.07 -21.00
CA PRO A 191 21.97 13.45 -21.47
C PRO A 191 21.44 13.58 -22.90
N GLY A 192 21.44 12.49 -23.67
CA GLY A 192 20.91 12.44 -25.04
C GLY A 192 19.44 12.02 -25.15
N ASP A 193 18.76 11.72 -24.04
CA ASP A 193 17.36 11.28 -24.08
C ASP A 193 16.41 12.48 -24.24
N VAL A 194 15.86 12.63 -25.45
CA VAL A 194 14.89 13.68 -25.81
C VAL A 194 13.65 13.66 -24.91
N GLU A 195 13.20 12.47 -24.51
CA GLU A 195 11.99 12.32 -23.70
C GLU A 195 12.23 12.84 -22.29
N LEU A 196 13.40 12.56 -21.69
CA LEU A 196 13.75 13.08 -20.36
C LEU A 196 13.82 14.61 -20.33
N GLN A 197 14.41 15.23 -21.36
CA GLN A 197 14.46 16.69 -21.47
C GLN A 197 13.08 17.31 -21.64
N SER A 198 12.21 16.66 -22.42
CA SER A 198 10.82 17.09 -22.61
C SER A 198 10.01 16.97 -21.31
N GLN A 199 10.21 15.89 -20.54
CA GLN A 199 9.56 15.70 -19.25
C GLN A 199 10.07 16.71 -18.21
N LEU A 200 11.35 17.08 -18.23
CA LEU A 200 11.92 18.10 -17.36
C LEU A 200 11.30 19.48 -17.63
N GLY A 201 11.19 19.86 -18.91
CA GLY A 201 10.50 21.08 -19.30
C GLY A 201 9.05 21.12 -18.81
N ARG A 202 8.32 19.99 -18.91
CA ARG A 202 6.95 19.87 -18.40
C ARG A 202 6.87 20.00 -16.89
N ALA A 203 7.83 19.45 -16.16
CA ALA A 203 7.87 19.58 -14.70
C ALA A 203 8.13 21.02 -14.25
N LEU A 204 9.08 21.71 -14.91
CA LEU A 204 9.41 23.12 -14.66
C LEU A 204 8.25 24.07 -15.00
N GLU A 205 7.51 23.77 -16.07
CA GLU A 205 6.30 24.50 -16.43
C GLU A 205 5.22 24.38 -15.34
N GLN A 206 5.07 23.19 -14.74
CA GLN A 206 4.12 22.96 -13.63
C GLN A 206 4.55 23.64 -12.33
N THR A 207 5.85 23.87 -12.11
CA THR A 207 6.35 24.63 -10.95
C THR A 207 6.37 26.15 -11.19
N GLY A 208 6.11 26.60 -12.42
CA GLY A 208 6.10 28.02 -12.80
C GLY A 208 7.47 28.58 -13.19
N GLU A 209 8.48 27.72 -13.35
CA GLU A 209 9.84 28.09 -13.76
C GLU A 209 9.93 28.14 -15.30
N TYR A 210 9.19 29.07 -15.91
CA TYR A 210 9.02 29.13 -17.36
C TYR A 210 10.33 29.34 -18.15
N GLU A 211 11.29 30.10 -17.60
CA GLU A 211 12.59 30.32 -18.24
C GLU A 211 13.38 29.02 -18.34
N ALA A 212 13.53 28.29 -17.22
CA ALA A 212 14.19 26.99 -17.19
C ALA A 212 13.44 25.94 -18.03
N ALA A 213 12.10 25.99 -18.05
CA ALA A 213 11.28 25.12 -18.89
C ALA A 213 11.57 25.35 -20.38
N ALA A 214 11.67 26.60 -20.82
CA ALA A 214 12.03 26.95 -22.19
C ALA A 214 13.40 26.41 -22.57
N GLU A 215 14.41 26.56 -21.70
CA GLU A 215 15.75 25.99 -21.92
C GLU A 215 15.72 24.46 -22.07
N ALA A 216 14.97 23.76 -21.21
CA ALA A 216 14.84 22.31 -21.28
C ALA A 216 14.16 21.85 -22.59
N TYR A 217 13.08 22.53 -23.00
CA TYR A 217 12.43 22.25 -24.29
C TYR A 217 13.33 22.57 -25.48
N GLU A 218 14.11 23.66 -25.42
CA GLU A 218 15.10 23.96 -26.44
C GLU A 218 16.18 22.88 -26.53
N GLN A 219 16.67 22.36 -25.41
CA GLN A 219 17.59 21.23 -25.39
C GLN A 219 16.97 20.00 -26.04
N ALA A 220 15.72 19.66 -25.70
CA ALA A 220 15.00 18.55 -26.32
C ALA A 220 14.89 18.72 -27.85
N THR A 221 14.57 19.93 -28.35
CA THR A 221 14.51 20.19 -29.80
C THR A 221 15.88 20.14 -30.48
N ARG A 222 16.94 20.60 -29.81
CA ARG A 222 18.32 20.50 -30.31
C ARG A 222 18.75 19.04 -30.45
N LEU A 223 18.47 18.20 -29.45
CA LEU A 223 18.75 16.76 -29.48
C LEU A 223 17.98 16.08 -30.60
N ALA A 224 16.66 16.29 -30.69
CA ALA A 224 15.82 15.71 -31.75
C ALA A 224 16.30 16.11 -33.16
N ARG A 225 16.74 17.35 -33.34
CA ARG A 225 17.28 17.85 -34.61
C ARG A 225 18.70 17.36 -34.88
N GLY A 226 19.52 17.16 -33.86
CA GLY A 226 20.88 16.62 -33.94
C GLY A 226 20.90 15.14 -34.34
N ASP A 227 19.96 14.35 -33.83
CA ASP A 227 19.84 12.91 -34.11
C ASP A 227 19.29 12.60 -35.51
N SER A 228 18.61 13.57 -36.15
CA SER A 228 18.08 13.44 -37.51
C SER A 228 19.15 13.29 -38.59
N LYS A 229 20.42 13.65 -38.31
CA LYS A 229 21.50 13.65 -39.31
C LYS A 229 22.33 12.36 -39.34
N THR A 230 22.23 11.49 -38.33
CA THR A 230 23.17 10.35 -38.16
C THR A 230 22.50 8.98 -38.02
N THR A 231 21.18 8.87 -37.96
CA THR A 231 20.48 7.58 -37.75
C THR A 231 20.11 6.89 -39.07
N ARG A 232 21.12 6.41 -39.82
CA ARG A 232 20.91 5.43 -40.92
C ARG A 232 21.41 4.02 -40.60
N GLY A 233 21.69 3.69 -39.33
CA GLY A 233 22.26 2.37 -39.02
C GLY A 233 22.47 2.00 -37.57
N LEU A 234 21.52 2.23 -36.67
CA LEU A 234 21.52 1.51 -35.39
C LEU A 234 20.13 0.94 -35.08
N PRO A 235 20.08 -0.29 -34.53
CA PRO A 235 18.83 -0.98 -34.24
C PRO A 235 18.09 -0.19 -33.17
N THR A 236 16.82 0.06 -33.43
CA THR A 236 15.87 0.62 -32.48
C THR A 236 15.97 -0.11 -31.14
N SER A 237 16.50 0.56 -30.11
CA SER A 237 16.37 0.13 -28.70
C SER A 237 14.95 0.35 -28.16
N SER A 238 13.96 0.43 -29.04
CA SER A 238 12.52 0.42 -28.73
C SER A 238 12.06 -0.88 -28.05
N ALA A 239 12.97 -1.76 -27.66
CA ALA A 239 12.67 -3.06 -27.06
C ALA A 239 12.38 -3.01 -25.54
N THR A 240 12.67 -1.90 -24.85
CA THR A 240 12.15 -1.65 -23.49
C THR A 240 11.06 -0.57 -23.44
N SER A 241 10.61 -0.07 -24.60
CA SER A 241 9.48 0.87 -24.73
C SER A 241 8.10 0.18 -24.64
N SER A 242 8.01 -1.07 -24.20
CA SER A 242 6.73 -1.75 -23.99
C SER A 242 5.94 -1.20 -22.77
N LEU A 243 6.60 -0.45 -21.87
CA LEU A 243 5.93 0.28 -20.78
C LEU A 243 5.49 1.70 -21.18
N SER A 244 6.12 2.32 -22.18
CA SER A 244 5.77 3.67 -22.67
C SER A 244 4.92 3.60 -23.95
N ARG A 245 3.81 2.85 -23.87
CA ARG A 245 2.63 3.29 -24.63
C ARG A 245 2.36 4.71 -24.11
N LYS A 246 2.27 5.76 -24.94
CA LYS A 246 1.96 7.13 -24.48
C LYS A 246 0.71 7.09 -23.59
N ARG A 247 0.88 6.89 -22.27
CA ARG A 247 -0.25 6.70 -21.36
C ARG A 247 -0.79 8.11 -21.15
N PRO A 248 -2.05 8.37 -21.55
CA PRO A 248 -2.64 9.68 -21.32
C PRO A 248 -2.59 9.98 -19.83
N THR A 249 -2.46 11.25 -19.47
CA THR A 249 -2.52 11.67 -18.07
C THR A 249 -3.78 11.06 -17.44
N PRO A 250 -3.64 10.32 -16.32
CA PRO A 250 -4.77 9.66 -15.70
C PRO A 250 -5.93 10.62 -15.52
N CYS A 251 -7.12 10.21 -15.97
CA CYS A 251 -8.31 11.07 -16.04
C CYS A 251 -8.74 11.65 -14.68
N TRP A 252 -8.23 11.09 -13.57
CA TRP A 252 -8.48 11.56 -12.23
C TRP A 252 -7.70 12.82 -11.84
N ILE A 253 -6.56 13.08 -12.49
CA ILE A 253 -5.70 14.25 -12.23
C ILE A 253 -6.44 15.55 -12.60
N ASN A 254 -7.23 15.53 -13.68
CA ASN A 254 -7.94 16.72 -14.15
C ASN A 254 -9.31 16.93 -13.46
N SER A 255 -9.78 15.94 -12.69
CA SER A 255 -11.10 16.01 -12.04
C SER A 255 -11.10 16.85 -10.75
N SER A 256 -9.95 16.98 -10.07
CA SER A 256 -9.79 17.82 -8.89
C SER A 256 -9.76 19.31 -9.25
N ASN A 257 -9.13 19.68 -10.37
CA ASN A 257 -9.09 21.06 -10.88
C ASN A 257 -10.40 21.50 -11.57
N ALA A 258 -11.25 20.56 -12.01
CA ALA A 258 -12.53 20.87 -12.65
C ALA A 258 -13.64 21.33 -11.66
N THR A 259 -13.36 21.36 -10.36
CA THR A 259 -14.38 21.67 -9.33
C THR A 259 -14.66 23.17 -9.17
N SER A 260 -13.85 24.07 -9.74
CA SER A 260 -14.02 25.53 -9.58
C SER A 260 -14.77 26.23 -10.72
N ALA A 261 -15.11 25.54 -11.82
CA ALA A 261 -15.69 26.17 -13.02
C ALA A 261 -17.07 25.62 -13.43
N ARG A 262 -17.93 25.25 -12.46
CA ARG A 262 -19.35 25.02 -12.74
C ARG A 262 -20.15 26.29 -12.46
N THR A 263 -20.00 27.30 -13.31
CA THR A 263 -21.03 28.31 -13.48
C THR A 263 -22.32 27.59 -13.88
N ARG A 264 -23.34 27.69 -13.02
CA ARG A 264 -24.67 27.13 -13.31
C ARG A 264 -25.21 27.82 -14.56
N PRO A 265 -25.58 27.10 -15.64
CA PRO A 265 -26.38 27.73 -16.67
C PRO A 265 -27.78 27.93 -16.08
N THR A 266 -28.14 29.18 -15.81
CA THR A 266 -29.50 29.59 -15.50
C THR A 266 -30.33 29.42 -16.76
N TRP A 267 -30.95 28.25 -16.94
CA TRP A 267 -32.05 28.10 -17.88
C TRP A 267 -33.30 28.68 -17.22
N SER A 268 -33.57 29.95 -17.52
CA SER A 268 -34.88 30.56 -17.36
C SER A 268 -35.77 30.00 -18.47
N ALA A 269 -36.75 29.16 -18.11
CA ALA A 269 -37.92 28.90 -18.93
C ALA A 269 -39.18 29.37 -18.19
N PRO A 270 -40.19 29.90 -18.91
CA PRO A 270 -41.26 30.70 -18.33
C PRO A 270 -42.37 29.84 -17.74
N GLY A 271 -43.14 30.47 -16.86
CA GLY A 271 -43.97 29.79 -15.88
C GLY A 271 -45.17 29.03 -16.45
N ILE A 272 -45.57 28.03 -15.67
CA ILE A 272 -46.96 27.59 -15.58
C ILE A 272 -47.20 27.30 -14.09
N ALA A 273 -48.06 28.10 -13.49
CA ALA A 273 -48.58 27.90 -12.15
C ALA A 273 -49.62 26.76 -12.15
N ALA A 274 -49.59 25.87 -11.16
CA ALA A 274 -50.78 25.20 -10.65
C ALA A 274 -50.46 24.46 -9.33
N GLU A 275 -50.87 25.12 -8.25
CA GLU A 275 -51.57 24.59 -7.08
C GLU A 275 -51.21 23.22 -6.45
N THR A 276 -50.90 23.32 -5.16
CA THR A 276 -51.04 22.33 -4.09
C THR A 276 -52.43 21.71 -3.97
N ARG A 277 -52.53 20.39 -3.73
CA ARG A 277 -53.44 19.86 -2.69
C ARG A 277 -53.14 18.43 -2.22
N ILE A 278 -53.17 18.33 -0.89
CA ILE A 278 -53.17 17.17 0.00
C ILE A 278 -54.43 16.33 -0.21
N GLY A 279 -54.35 15.00 -0.05
CA GLY A 279 -55.49 14.23 0.48
C GLY A 279 -55.72 12.82 -0.08
N ASN A 280 -55.38 11.84 0.77
CA ASN A 280 -56.15 10.64 1.11
C ASN A 280 -56.44 9.52 0.08
N SER A 281 -55.97 8.31 0.45
CA SER A 281 -56.45 7.00 -0.02
C SER A 281 -57.89 6.69 0.44
N PRO A 282 -58.62 5.77 -0.23
CA PRO A 282 -58.67 4.40 0.30
C PRO A 282 -58.74 3.28 -0.78
N ARG A 283 -58.33 2.05 -0.38
CA ARG A 283 -58.55 0.78 -1.10
C ARG A 283 -60.05 0.40 -1.11
N PRO A 284 -60.51 -0.52 -1.99
CA PRO A 284 -60.61 -1.93 -1.55
C PRO A 284 -60.43 -3.03 -2.63
N THR A 285 -59.95 -4.19 -2.16
CA THR A 285 -60.24 -5.62 -2.53
C THR A 285 -60.16 -6.21 -3.95
N ARG A 286 -59.30 -7.25 -4.03
CA ARG A 286 -59.44 -8.63 -4.59
C ARG A 286 -59.93 -8.86 -6.03
N LEU A 287 -59.09 -9.52 -6.83
CA LEU A 287 -59.20 -10.92 -7.36
C LEU A 287 -58.19 -11.07 -8.52
N ALA A 288 -57.12 -11.85 -8.37
CA ALA A 288 -56.96 -13.22 -8.91
C ALA A 288 -55.91 -13.25 -10.06
N PRO A 289 -55.26 -14.40 -10.33
CA PRO A 289 -53.85 -14.46 -10.74
C PRO A 289 -53.64 -14.86 -12.21
N ILE A 290 -52.37 -15.15 -12.57
CA ILE A 290 -51.86 -15.91 -13.73
C ILE A 290 -51.13 -15.04 -14.78
N ALA A 291 -49.81 -15.15 -14.82
CA ALA A 291 -49.06 -15.70 -15.98
C ALA A 291 -47.57 -15.40 -15.84
N TRP A 292 -46.80 -16.46 -15.65
CA TRP A 292 -45.36 -16.52 -15.84
C TRP A 292 -45.04 -16.41 -17.34
N ARG A 293 -44.09 -15.55 -17.75
CA ARG A 293 -43.26 -15.73 -18.97
C ARG A 293 -42.04 -14.80 -18.94
N PRO A 294 -40.82 -15.30 -19.23
CA PRO A 294 -39.61 -14.49 -19.32
C PRO A 294 -39.40 -14.01 -20.78
N PRO A 295 -38.62 -12.94 -21.03
CA PRO A 295 -38.01 -12.74 -22.33
C PRO A 295 -36.51 -13.05 -22.30
N HIS A 296 -36.13 -14.04 -23.10
CA HIS A 296 -34.81 -14.13 -23.71
C HIS A 296 -34.62 -12.92 -24.61
N ALA A 297 -33.50 -12.20 -24.46
CA ALA A 297 -33.03 -11.23 -25.44
C ALA A 297 -31.73 -11.77 -26.06
N THR A 298 -31.88 -12.38 -27.23
CA THR A 298 -30.78 -12.71 -28.14
C THR A 298 -30.36 -11.48 -28.94
N CYS A 299 -29.05 -11.40 -29.16
CA CYS A 299 -28.34 -10.42 -29.97
C CYS A 299 -28.92 -10.27 -31.39
N SER A 300 -28.86 -9.05 -31.92
CA SER A 300 -28.85 -8.78 -33.35
C SER A 300 -27.66 -7.88 -33.67
N CYS A 301 -26.67 -8.48 -34.33
CA CYS A 301 -25.70 -7.76 -35.16
C CYS A 301 -26.35 -7.53 -36.52
N SER A 302 -26.23 -6.32 -37.06
CA SER A 302 -26.42 -6.07 -38.49
C SER A 302 -25.53 -4.91 -38.90
N SER A 303 -24.38 -5.29 -39.46
CA SER A 303 -23.54 -4.49 -40.35
C SER A 303 -24.31 -4.02 -41.57
N VAL A 304 -24.11 -2.78 -42.02
CA VAL A 304 -24.20 -2.43 -43.45
C VAL A 304 -23.24 -1.28 -43.74
N SER A 305 -22.32 -1.58 -44.67
CA SER A 305 -21.62 -0.76 -45.68
C SER A 305 -20.87 0.51 -45.28
#